data_AF-A0AAW8KV12-F1
#
_entry.id   AF-A0AAW8KV12-F1
#
_cell.length_a   1.000
_cell.length_b   1.000
_cell.length_c   1.000
_cell.angle_alpha   90.00
_cell.angle_beta   90.00
_cell.angle_gamma   90.00
#
_symmetry.space_group_name_H-M   'P 1'
#
loop_
_entity.id
_entity.type
_entity.pdbx_description
1 polymer ?
#
loop_
_entity_poly.entity_id
_entity_poly.type
_entity_poly.pdbx_seq_one_letter_code
_entity_poly.pdbx_strand_id
1 'polypeptide(L)'
;EIWLPAPVEDGCNGLHRKLQFLNNVTREPIEKETVFKYAQQLTLNGTLALQITQTNKGLEKIQEKQPACYVPLELYLLGNMKRSYPENECKETQTYEYLPGETKTFIVNYPAFDVMNGTWKYGLESNYLKNDQE
;
A
#
# COMPACT_ATOMS: atom_id res chain seq x y z
N GLU A 1 19.02 -6.70 -10.91
CA GLU A 1 17.66 -7.27 -11.09
C GLU A 1 16.80 -6.72 -9.97
N ILE A 2 15.51 -6.49 -10.23
CA ILE A 2 14.53 -6.03 -9.24
C ILE A 2 13.76 -7.23 -8.74
N TRP A 3 13.76 -7.44 -7.42
CA TRP A 3 12.98 -8.48 -6.76
C TRP A 3 11.69 -7.87 -6.25
N LEU A 4 10.56 -8.30 -6.80
CA LEU A 4 9.24 -7.91 -6.29
C LEU A 4 8.68 -9.09 -5.50
N PRO A 5 8.36 -8.91 -4.21
CA PRO A 5 7.76 -9.96 -3.40
C PRO A 5 6.35 -10.31 -3.90
N ALA A 6 5.87 -11.48 -3.49
CA ALA A 6 4.47 -11.85 -3.63
C ALA A 6 3.55 -10.87 -2.86
N PRO A 7 2.24 -10.85 -3.15
CA PRO A 7 1.27 -10.07 -2.38
C PRO A 7 1.39 -10.28 -0.88
N VAL A 8 1.21 -9.20 -0.12
CA VAL A 8 1.18 -9.23 1.35
C VAL A 8 -0.24 -8.94 1.80
N GLU A 9 -0.75 -9.77 2.70
CA GLU A 9 -2.09 -9.63 3.27
C GLU A 9 -2.03 -9.59 4.79
N ASP A 10 -2.91 -8.77 5.38
CA ASP A 10 -3.15 -8.79 6.83
C ASP A 10 -4.60 -8.41 7.17
N GLY A 11 -4.88 -8.37 8.48
CA GLY A 11 -6.12 -7.86 9.03
C GLY A 11 -5.85 -6.82 10.11
N CYS A 12 -6.54 -5.69 10.05
CA CYS A 12 -6.44 -4.62 11.02
C CYS A 12 -7.82 -4.00 11.28
N ASN A 13 -8.28 -4.06 12.53
CA ASN A 13 -9.55 -3.46 12.99
C ASN A 13 -10.77 -3.76 12.08
N GLY A 14 -10.88 -5.00 11.59
CA GLY A 14 -11.99 -5.44 10.73
C GLY A 14 -11.78 -5.21 9.23
N LEU A 15 -10.76 -4.44 8.84
CA LEU A 15 -10.32 -4.33 7.45
C LEU A 15 -9.31 -5.44 7.13
N HIS A 16 -9.62 -6.22 6.11
CA HIS A 16 -8.65 -7.07 5.45
C HIS A 16 -7.94 -6.27 4.37
N ARG A 17 -6.62 -6.30 4.36
CA ARG A 17 -5.82 -5.44 3.49
C ARG A 17 -4.89 -6.30 2.66
N LYS A 18 -4.80 -6.03 1.36
CA LYS A 18 -3.89 -6.69 0.41
C LYS A 18 -3.04 -5.65 -0.33
N LEU A 19 -1.72 -5.85 -0.31
CA LEU A 19 -0.75 -5.06 -1.06
C LEU A 19 -0.20 -5.89 -2.22
N GLN A 20 -0.17 -5.31 -3.41
CA GLN A 20 0.33 -5.97 -4.62
C GLN A 20 1.13 -5.00 -5.47
N PHE A 21 2.20 -5.47 -6.09
CA PHE A 21 2.85 -4.74 -7.16
C PHE A 21 2.00 -4.81 -8.43
N LEU A 22 1.96 -3.70 -9.18
CA LEU A 22 1.40 -3.69 -10.53
C LEU A 22 2.52 -3.77 -11.55
N ASN A 23 2.27 -4.52 -12.61
CA ASN A 23 3.11 -4.43 -13.80
C ASN A 23 2.92 -3.03 -14.41
N ASN A 24 3.97 -2.23 -14.51
CA ASN A 24 3.86 -0.87 -15.02
C ASN A 24 3.55 -0.76 -16.53
N VAL A 25 3.69 -1.85 -17.30
CA VAL A 25 3.25 -1.93 -18.70
C VAL A 25 1.78 -2.30 -18.79
N THR A 26 1.40 -3.45 -18.22
CA THR A 26 0.04 -4.00 -18.38
C THR A 26 -0.95 -3.44 -17.36
N ARG A 27 -0.46 -2.82 -16.29
CA ARG A 27 -1.23 -2.40 -15.10
C ARG A 27 -1.91 -3.55 -14.36
N GLU A 28 -1.55 -4.78 -14.67
CA GLU A 28 -2.09 -5.97 -14.00
C GLU A 28 -1.36 -6.26 -12.69
N PRO A 29 -2.07 -6.77 -11.66
CA PRO A 29 -1.45 -7.21 -10.41
C PRO A 29 -0.46 -8.36 -10.61
N ILE A 30 0.66 -8.29 -9.89
CA ILE A 30 1.66 -9.34 -9.81
C ILE A 30 1.30 -10.24 -8.62
N GLU A 31 0.85 -11.46 -8.91
CA GLU A 31 0.32 -12.40 -7.89
C GLU A 31 1.38 -13.31 -7.26
N LYS A 32 2.62 -13.29 -7.76
CA LYS A 32 3.72 -14.14 -7.26
C LYS A 32 5.02 -13.38 -7.23
N GLU A 33 5.94 -13.81 -6.37
CA GLU A 33 7.31 -13.30 -6.36
C GLU A 33 7.90 -13.38 -7.77
N THR A 34 8.45 -12.25 -8.24
CA THR A 34 8.95 -12.13 -9.61
C THR A 34 10.23 -11.32 -9.63
N VAL A 35 11.20 -11.83 -10.41
CA VAL A 35 12.48 -11.17 -10.67
C VAL A 35 12.44 -10.51 -12.04
N PHE A 36 12.76 -9.23 -12.09
CA PHE A 36 12.83 -8.47 -13.33
C PHE A 36 14.26 -8.05 -13.63
N LYS A 37 14.71 -8.32 -14.86
CA LYS A 37 15.97 -7.76 -15.37
C LYS A 37 15.77 -6.26 -15.61
N TYR A 38 16.76 -5.46 -15.26
CA TYR A 38 16.72 -3.98 -15.17
C TYR A 38 16.52 -3.26 -16.53
N ALA A 39 15.99 -3.92 -17.55
CA ALA A 39 15.79 -3.37 -18.88
C ALA A 39 14.39 -2.74 -18.97
N GLN A 40 14.27 -1.46 -18.59
CA GLN A 40 13.29 -0.44 -19.05
C GLN A 40 11.77 -0.74 -19.00
N GLN A 41 11.32 -1.97 -18.77
CA GLN A 41 9.94 -2.36 -18.99
C GLN A 41 9.05 -2.07 -17.79
N LEU A 42 9.57 -2.05 -16.57
CA LEU A 42 8.73 -1.88 -15.37
C LEU A 42 8.81 -0.54 -14.68
N THR A 43 9.53 0.45 -15.22
CA THR A 43 9.57 1.78 -14.60
C THR A 43 9.17 2.83 -15.61
N LEU A 44 7.99 3.43 -15.45
CA LEU A 44 7.68 4.71 -16.08
C LEU A 44 8.35 5.79 -15.22
N ASN A 45 9.37 6.46 -15.77
CA ASN A 45 10.11 7.51 -15.07
C ASN A 45 10.75 7.08 -13.74
N GLY A 46 11.17 5.82 -13.62
CA GLY A 46 11.86 5.33 -12.41
C GLY A 46 10.95 5.00 -11.22
N THR A 47 9.63 4.93 -11.40
CA THR A 47 8.69 4.53 -10.32
C THR A 47 8.10 3.13 -10.54
N LEU A 48 7.62 2.51 -9.47
CA LEU A 48 6.87 1.25 -9.42
C LEU A 48 5.51 1.52 -8.80
N ALA A 49 4.45 1.02 -9.43
CA ALA A 49 3.09 1.14 -8.90
C ALA A 49 2.77 -0.04 -7.96
N LEU A 50 2.18 0.27 -6.82
CA LEU A 50 1.58 -0.69 -5.90
C LEU A 50 0.09 -0.43 -5.84
N GLN A 51 -0.68 -1.50 -5.87
CA GLN A 51 -2.10 -1.53 -5.58
C GLN A 51 -2.33 -1.98 -4.15
N ILE A 52 -3.19 -1.27 -3.45
CA ILE A 52 -3.63 -1.62 -2.11
C ILE A 52 -5.13 -1.76 -2.14
N THR A 53 -5.63 -2.91 -1.76
CA THR A 53 -7.06 -3.11 -1.53
C THR A 53 -7.32 -3.22 -0.05
N GLN A 54 -8.38 -2.56 0.40
CA GLN A 54 -8.89 -2.66 1.76
C GLN A 54 -10.35 -3.08 1.69
N THR A 55 -10.67 -4.20 2.30
CA THR A 55 -12.01 -4.80 2.31
C THR A 55 -12.51 -4.90 3.75
N ASN A 56 -13.66 -4.30 4.04
CA ASN A 56 -14.35 -4.54 5.30
C ASN A 56 -14.99 -5.93 5.28
N LYS A 57 -14.38 -6.89 5.98
CA LYS A 57 -14.92 -8.25 6.13
C LYS A 57 -15.80 -8.40 7.39
N GLY A 58 -15.99 -7.32 8.13
CA GLY A 58 -16.84 -7.26 9.31
C GLY A 58 -18.32 -7.02 8.98
N LEU A 59 -19.14 -6.97 10.03
CA LEU A 59 -20.58 -6.70 9.95
C LEU A 59 -20.92 -5.23 10.23
N GLU A 60 -19.96 -4.47 10.76
CA GLU A 60 -20.14 -3.07 11.12
C GLU A 60 -19.41 -2.15 10.15
N LYS A 61 -19.89 -0.92 10.04
CA LYS A 61 -19.23 0.15 9.29
C LYS A 61 -17.90 0.51 9.94
N ILE A 62 -16.87 0.73 9.13
CA ILE A 62 -15.55 1.17 9.59
C ILE A 62 -15.26 2.55 9.01
N GLN A 63 -14.78 3.47 9.85
CA GLN A 63 -14.26 4.76 9.42
C GLN A 63 -12.78 4.86 9.77
N GLU A 64 -11.96 5.14 8.76
CA GLU A 64 -10.50 5.23 8.84
C GLU A 64 -10.05 6.64 8.46
N LYS A 65 -9.36 7.33 9.38
CA LYS A 65 -8.63 8.57 9.06
C LYS A 65 -7.21 8.20 8.65
N GLN A 66 -6.85 8.51 7.41
CA GLN A 66 -5.50 8.31 6.87
C GLN A 66 -5.01 9.58 6.15
N PRO A 67 -3.69 9.84 6.10
CA PRO A 67 -3.16 10.96 5.33
C PRO A 67 -3.50 10.84 3.84
N ALA A 68 -3.89 11.94 3.18
CA ALA A 68 -4.47 11.92 1.82
C ALA A 68 -3.54 11.32 0.75
N CYS A 69 -2.23 11.48 0.94
CA CYS A 69 -1.17 10.97 0.08
C CYS A 69 -0.55 9.65 0.58
N TYR A 70 -0.98 9.17 1.76
CA TYR A 70 -0.57 7.87 2.28
C TYR A 70 -1.75 6.93 2.28
N VAL A 71 -1.60 5.89 1.47
CA VAL A 71 -2.19 4.61 1.84
C VAL A 71 -1.28 4.06 2.95
N PRO A 72 -1.79 3.50 4.06
CA PRO A 72 -1.02 3.14 5.25
C PRO A 72 -0.03 2.03 4.92
N LEU A 73 1.09 2.38 4.30
CA LEU A 73 2.15 1.49 3.89
C LEU A 73 3.47 2.05 4.39
N GLU A 74 4.20 1.20 5.08
CA GLU A 74 5.59 1.43 5.45
C GLU A 74 6.46 0.47 4.65
N LEU A 75 7.35 1.02 3.82
CA LEU A 75 8.47 0.27 3.27
C LEU A 75 9.62 0.32 4.28
N TYR A 76 10.03 -0.85 4.79
CA TYR A 76 11.23 -0.99 5.62
C TYR A 76 12.39 -1.42 4.75
N LEU A 77 13.44 -0.61 4.63
CA LEU A 77 14.61 -1.01 3.84
C LEU A 77 15.42 -2.13 4.55
N LEU A 78 15.74 -3.23 3.87
CA LEU A 78 16.75 -4.22 4.23
C LEU A 78 18.06 -3.49 4.56
N GLY A 79 18.52 -3.64 5.80
CA GLY A 79 19.72 -2.98 6.30
C GLY A 79 19.50 -1.57 6.88
N ASN A 80 18.28 -1.02 6.79
CA ASN A 80 17.96 0.27 7.40
C ASN A 80 16.46 0.32 7.78
N MET A 81 16.14 0.38 9.07
CA MET A 81 14.75 0.51 9.56
C MET A 81 14.10 1.87 9.24
N LYS A 82 14.55 2.54 8.17
CA LYS A 82 14.04 3.82 7.71
C LYS A 82 12.75 3.57 6.92
N ARG A 83 11.69 4.26 7.34
CA ARG A 83 10.42 4.30 6.62
C ARG A 83 10.57 5.12 5.35
N SER A 84 10.06 4.59 4.24
CA SER A 84 9.89 5.32 2.99
C SER A 84 8.41 5.51 2.70
N TYR A 85 8.03 6.73 2.37
CA TYR A 85 6.68 7.09 1.93
C TYR A 85 6.69 7.44 0.44
N PRO A 86 5.57 7.33 -0.30
CA PRO A 86 5.50 7.72 -1.70
C PRO A 86 5.69 9.24 -1.88
N GLU A 87 5.28 10.04 -0.89
CA GLU A 87 5.37 11.49 -0.89
C GLU A 87 6.03 12.03 0.40
N ASN A 88 6.86 13.07 0.27
CA ASN A 88 7.70 13.58 1.36
C ASN A 88 6.95 14.44 2.40
N GLU A 89 5.80 15.03 2.05
CA GLU A 89 5.00 15.85 2.98
C GLU A 89 3.50 15.67 2.73
N CYS A 90 2.81 14.95 3.62
CA CYS A 90 1.36 14.91 3.67
C CYS A 90 0.84 15.91 4.68
N LYS A 91 0.16 16.97 4.23
CA LYS A 91 -0.41 17.99 5.13
C LYS A 91 -1.89 17.78 5.43
N GLU A 92 -2.57 16.93 4.67
CA GLU A 92 -4.02 16.72 4.76
C GLU A 92 -4.36 15.28 5.14
N THR A 93 -5.36 15.11 5.99
CA THR A 93 -5.94 13.81 6.36
C THR A 93 -7.31 13.65 5.74
N GLN A 94 -7.61 12.47 5.21
CA GLN A 94 -8.92 12.10 4.67
C GLN A 94 -9.56 10.98 5.50
N THR A 95 -10.89 11.06 5.64
CA THR A 95 -11.69 10.00 6.25
C THR A 95 -12.27 9.11 5.16
N TYR A 96 -12.01 7.82 5.24
CA TYR A 96 -12.60 6.80 4.38
C TYR A 96 -13.60 5.98 5.18
N GLU A 97 -14.77 5.78 4.59
CA GLU A 97 -15.81 4.95 5.16
C GLU A 97 -15.93 3.64 4.37
N TYR A 98 -15.95 2.51 5.07
CA TYR A 98 -16.10 1.17 4.51
C TYR A 98 -17.36 0.50 5.08
N LEU A 99 -18.36 0.31 4.24
CA LEU A 99 -19.53 -0.50 4.57
C LEU A 99 -19.17 -1.99 4.64
N PRO A 100 -19.97 -2.84 5.33
CA PRO A 100 -19.76 -4.29 5.34
C PRO A 100 -19.64 -4.87 3.93
N GLY A 101 -18.54 -5.55 3.64
CA GLY A 101 -18.20 -6.12 2.33
C GLY A 101 -17.59 -5.14 1.32
N GLU A 102 -17.57 -3.84 1.62
CA GLU A 102 -17.03 -2.84 0.70
C GLU A 102 -15.51 -3.00 0.56
N THR A 103 -15.04 -2.91 -0.69
CA THR A 103 -13.61 -2.86 -1.01
C THR A 103 -13.28 -1.52 -1.64
N LYS A 104 -12.24 -0.86 -1.13
CA LYS A 104 -11.62 0.28 -1.80
C LYS A 104 -10.23 -0.09 -2.29
N THR A 105 -9.86 0.47 -3.44
CA THR A 105 -8.57 0.25 -4.08
C THR A 105 -7.83 1.56 -4.21
N PHE A 106 -6.55 1.55 -3.84
CA PHE A 106 -5.65 2.69 -3.90
C PHE A 106 -4.42 2.31 -4.71
N ILE A 107 -3.88 3.25 -5.48
CA ILE A 107 -2.66 3.06 -6.26
C ILE A 107 -1.63 4.09 -5.80
N VAL A 108 -0.44 3.61 -5.42
CA VAL A 108 0.68 4.44 -4.99
C VAL A 108 1.89 4.16 -5.87
N ASN A 109 2.69 5.19 -6.16
CA ASN A 109 3.89 5.06 -6.98
C ASN A 109 5.12 5.32 -6.12
N TYR A 110 6.02 4.35 -6.02
CA TYR A 110 7.28 4.48 -5.29
C TYR A 110 8.47 4.56 -6.23
N PRO A 111 9.54 5.31 -5.91
CA PRO A 111 10.80 5.23 -6.65
C PRO A 111 11.35 3.79 -6.63
N ALA A 112 11.67 3.25 -7.80
CA ALA A 112 12.07 1.84 -7.95
C ALA A 112 13.33 1.47 -7.16
N PHE A 113 14.22 2.44 -6.93
CA PHE A 113 15.45 2.25 -6.16
C PHE A 113 15.20 1.98 -4.67
N ASP A 114 14.18 2.62 -4.09
CA ASP A 114 13.83 2.40 -2.68
C ASP A 114 13.11 1.06 -2.49
N VAL A 115 12.30 0.66 -3.48
CA VAL A 115 11.51 -0.59 -3.49
C VAL A 115 12.36 -1.87 -3.48
N MET A 116 13.56 -1.82 -4.08
CA MET A 116 14.41 -2.99 -4.34
C MET A 116 15.02 -3.65 -3.10
N ASN A 117 15.16 -2.89 -2.02
CA ASN A 117 15.87 -3.34 -0.83
C ASN A 117 14.96 -3.22 0.38
N GLY A 118 13.71 -3.70 0.38
CA GLY A 118 12.86 -3.54 1.57
C GLY A 118 11.79 -4.62 1.80
N THR A 119 11.39 -4.77 3.05
CA THR A 119 10.21 -5.52 3.48
C THR A 119 9.01 -4.57 3.55
N TRP A 120 7.92 -4.94 2.89
CA TRP A 120 6.68 -4.16 2.87
C TRP A 120 5.80 -4.52 4.06
N LYS A 121 5.31 -3.52 4.77
CA LYS A 121 4.28 -3.67 5.80
C LYS A 121 3.25 -2.58 5.65
N TYR A 122 2.04 -2.83 6.14
CA TYR A 122 1.11 -1.74 6.36
C TYR A 122 1.63 -0.82 7.48
N GLY A 123 1.52 0.48 7.25
CA GLY A 123 1.86 1.51 8.22
C GLY A 123 0.89 1.55 9.39
N LEU A 124 1.36 2.05 10.54
CA LEU A 124 0.61 2.14 11.79
C LEU A 124 -0.16 3.46 11.94
N GLU A 125 -0.16 4.31 10.91
CA GLU A 125 -0.66 5.70 10.97
C GLU A 125 -2.17 5.83 10.77
N SER A 126 -2.84 4.74 10.37
CA SER A 126 -4.30 4.71 10.29
C SER A 126 -4.91 4.82 11.68
N ASN A 127 -5.72 5.86 11.89
CA ASN A 127 -6.54 6.00 13.07
C ASN A 127 -7.97 5.55 12.76
N TYR A 128 -8.45 4.56 13.50
CA TYR A 128 -9.79 4.01 13.35
C TYR A 128 -10.73 4.75 14.28
N LEU A 129 -11.76 5.39 13.71
CA LEU A 129 -12.79 6.04 14.50
C LEU A 129 -13.74 4.96 15.01
N LYS A 130 -13.86 4.84 16.33
CA LYS A 130 -14.99 4.12 16.93
C LYS A 130 -16.24 4.97 16.73
N ASN A 131 -17.39 4.33 16.52
CA ASN A 131 -18.68 4.97 16.24
C ASN A 131 -19.18 5.98 17.31
N ASP A 132 -18.39 6.31 18.34
CA ASP A 132 -18.76 7.19 19.46
C ASP A 132 -17.70 8.27 19.80
N GLN A 133 -16.79 8.62 18.89
CA GLN A 133 -15.87 9.75 19.12
C GLN A 133 -15.99 10.81 18.01
N GLU A 134 -16.89 11.77 18.26
CA GLU A 134 -16.85 13.13 17.68
C GLU A 134 -15.56 13.87 18.07
#